data_AF-A0A2G9P7Q2-F1
#
_entry.id   AF-A0A2G9P7Q2-F1
#
_cell.length_a   1.000
_cell.length_b   1.000
_cell.length_c   1.000
_cell.angle_alpha   90.00
_cell.angle_beta   90.00
_cell.angle_gamma   90.00
#
_symmetry.space_group_name_H-M   'P 1'
#
loop_
_entity.id
_entity.type
_entity.pdbx_description
1 polymer ?
#
loop_
_entity_poly.entity_id
_entity_poly.type
_entity_poly.pdbx_seq_one_letter_code
_entity_poly.pdbx_strand_id
1 'polypeptide(L)'
;YSDKKMLPIRTNCTLMQFKKINYLSMSKRLKEICLEEGIEAEENSIELLAKNSVGDMRSALIDLQTLALNKKISLKDVESLGYRERQEDVFKVLRKIFTADSFAEARNARFSSDVDSNLLMKWIEENIPRQFSSSTEICSAFDSLSKADVFLGRIRRRQHYGFLRYSSELMTVGVSLAKENPNKNFVMYQFPKVLRLLSSNKGQRELKKVLALKLAKEIHSSSKEILSSDIPFIKQSFSDKDFAIDFTARFDLTDKEAAFLLNTKPETKKVKTLIEQAQIKKKLMFSGRKPLSAITDSLLDQMIEKESKNKNLMPEEKETKESKEETQSNLGNYFS
;
A
#
# COMPACT_ATOMS: atom_id res chain seq x y z
N TYR A 1 18.04 -3.54 7.06
CA TYR A 1 16.61 -3.70 7.39
C TYR A 1 16.39 -5.10 7.95
N SER A 2 15.86 -5.25 9.16
CA SER A 2 15.60 -6.58 9.75
C SER A 2 14.29 -7.13 9.19
N ASP A 3 14.32 -8.35 8.66
CA ASP A 3 13.13 -9.05 8.17
C ASP A 3 12.14 -9.23 9.32
N LYS A 4 10.88 -8.80 9.14
CA LYS A 4 9.84 -8.88 10.17
C LYS A 4 9.54 -10.33 10.59
N LYS A 5 9.84 -11.29 9.71
CA LYS A 5 9.70 -12.72 9.99
C LYS A 5 10.61 -13.20 11.13
N MET A 6 11.74 -12.54 11.35
CA MET A 6 12.74 -12.95 12.35
C MET A 6 12.48 -12.36 13.73
N LEU A 7 11.53 -11.43 13.89
CA LEU A 7 11.25 -10.76 15.16
C LEU A 7 10.92 -11.74 16.31
N PRO A 8 10.06 -12.78 16.11
CA PRO A 8 9.71 -13.73 17.16
C PRO A 8 10.86 -14.63 17.61
N ILE A 9 11.85 -14.85 16.74
CA ILE A 9 13.01 -15.72 17.03
C ILE A 9 14.04 -14.93 17.85
N ARG A 10 14.22 -13.65 17.53
CA ARG A 10 15.19 -12.78 18.20
C ARG A 10 14.94 -12.62 19.70
N THR A 11 13.68 -12.66 20.14
CA THR A 11 13.34 -12.55 21.57
C THR A 11 13.76 -13.79 22.38
N ASN A 12 13.96 -14.92 21.72
CA ASN A 12 14.26 -16.20 22.37
C ASN A 12 15.72 -16.65 22.17
N CYS A 13 16.55 -15.84 21.51
CA CYS A 13 17.92 -16.22 21.14
C CYS A 13 18.93 -15.13 21.53
N THR A 14 20.14 -15.56 21.88
CA THR A 14 21.29 -14.67 22.03
C THR A 14 21.78 -14.20 20.67
N LEU A 15 21.81 -12.89 20.46
CA LEU A 15 22.23 -12.30 19.18
C LEU A 15 23.75 -12.15 19.15
N MET A 16 24.42 -12.97 18.34
CA MET A 16 25.82 -12.75 17.97
C MET A 16 25.90 -12.02 16.64
N GLN A 17 26.40 -10.78 16.68
CA GLN A 17 26.57 -9.96 15.47
C GLN A 17 27.94 -10.21 14.86
N PHE A 18 27.97 -10.78 13.65
CA PHE A 18 29.18 -10.87 12.84
C PHE A 18 29.48 -9.50 12.21
N LYS A 19 30.62 -8.92 12.56
CA LYS A 19 31.11 -7.70 11.93
C LYS A 19 31.86 -8.04 10.64
N LYS A 20 31.95 -7.07 9.73
CA LYS A 20 32.81 -7.16 8.55
C LYS A 20 34.25 -7.41 8.98
N ILE A 21 34.92 -8.34 8.30
CA ILE A 21 36.33 -8.66 8.58
C ILE A 21 37.19 -7.47 8.14
N ASN A 22 38.20 -7.12 8.93
CA ASN A 22 39.15 -6.08 8.57
C ASN A 22 39.95 -6.51 7.32
N TYR A 23 40.14 -5.60 6.36
CA TYR A 23 40.86 -5.87 5.12
C TYR A 23 42.30 -6.38 5.37
N LEU A 24 42.96 -5.94 6.44
CA LEU A 24 44.29 -6.42 6.83
C LEU A 24 44.28 -7.90 7.20
N SER A 25 43.28 -8.32 7.99
CA SER A 25 43.12 -9.73 8.38
C SER A 25 42.76 -10.60 7.18
N MET A 26 41.94 -10.08 6.26
CA MET A 26 41.62 -10.76 5.00
C MET A 26 42.86 -10.89 4.11
N SER A 27 43.63 -9.82 3.94
CA SER A 27 44.87 -9.81 3.14
C SER A 27 45.87 -10.85 3.67
N LYS A 28 46.07 -10.90 5.00
CA LYS A 28 46.91 -11.92 5.63
C LYS A 28 46.45 -13.33 5.27
N ARG A 29 45.15 -13.63 5.40
CA ARG A 29 44.62 -14.97 5.10
C ARG A 29 44.72 -15.31 3.61
N LEU A 30 44.48 -14.35 2.72
CA LEU A 30 44.66 -14.54 1.27
C LEU A 30 46.11 -14.83 0.92
N LYS A 31 47.07 -14.15 1.55
CA LYS A 31 48.51 -14.39 1.37
C LYS A 31 48.90 -15.81 1.81
N GLU A 32 48.39 -16.28 2.95
CA GLU A 32 48.59 -17.66 3.41
C GLU A 32 48.08 -18.66 2.36
N ILE A 33 46.88 -18.44 1.80
CA ILE A 33 46.30 -19.32 0.78
C ILE A 33 47.12 -19.30 -0.52
N CYS A 34 47.60 -18.12 -0.97
CA CYS A 34 48.49 -18.06 -2.14
C CYS A 34 49.77 -18.87 -1.94
N LEU A 35 50.35 -18.84 -0.74
CA LEU A 35 51.55 -19.62 -0.42
C LEU A 35 51.26 -21.12 -0.39
N GLU A 36 50.15 -21.53 0.20
CA GLU A 36 49.70 -22.94 0.26
C GLU A 36 49.42 -23.51 -1.16
N GLU A 37 48.86 -22.70 -2.05
CA GLU A 37 48.49 -23.10 -3.42
C GLU A 37 49.60 -22.84 -4.46
N GLY A 38 50.75 -22.29 -4.05
CA GLY A 38 51.88 -22.00 -4.95
C GLY A 38 51.60 -20.91 -5.99
N ILE A 39 50.78 -19.92 -5.64
CA ILE A 39 50.41 -18.79 -6.50
C ILE A 39 51.35 -17.60 -6.19
N GLU A 40 52.02 -17.07 -7.22
CA GLU A 40 52.83 -15.86 -7.08
C GLU A 40 51.93 -14.62 -7.15
N ALA A 41 51.77 -13.93 -6.02
CA ALA A 41 50.93 -12.73 -5.95
C ALA A 41 51.68 -11.56 -5.32
N GLU A 42 51.58 -10.38 -5.96
CA GLU A 42 52.13 -9.14 -5.41
C GLU A 42 51.36 -8.71 -4.15
N GLU A 43 52.07 -8.21 -3.13
CA GLU A 43 51.47 -7.82 -1.85
C GLU A 43 50.39 -6.74 -2.01
N ASN A 44 50.65 -5.75 -2.87
CA ASN A 44 49.71 -4.67 -3.19
C ASN A 44 48.43 -5.20 -3.87
N SER A 45 48.55 -6.25 -4.67
CA SER A 45 47.42 -6.88 -5.37
C SER A 45 46.50 -7.59 -4.40
N ILE A 46 47.06 -8.31 -3.42
CA ILE A 46 46.30 -8.99 -2.37
C ILE A 46 45.59 -7.95 -1.48
N GLU A 47 46.27 -6.87 -1.13
CA GLU A 47 45.68 -5.80 -0.31
C GLU A 47 44.52 -5.10 -1.05
N LEU A 48 44.70 -4.80 -2.34
CA LEU A 48 43.66 -4.21 -3.17
C LEU A 48 42.44 -5.14 -3.30
N LEU A 49 42.68 -6.44 -3.52
CA LEU A 49 41.63 -7.45 -3.60
C LEU A 49 40.85 -7.58 -2.27
N ALA A 50 41.55 -7.51 -1.13
CA ALA A 50 40.93 -7.49 0.18
C ALA A 50 40.08 -6.23 0.42
N LYS A 51 40.55 -5.06 -0.03
CA LYS A 51 39.81 -3.79 0.04
C LYS A 51 38.53 -3.83 -0.83
N ASN A 52 38.64 -4.32 -2.06
CA ASN A 52 37.50 -4.50 -2.97
C ASN A 52 36.45 -5.48 -2.41
N SER A 53 36.90 -6.38 -1.52
CA SER A 53 36.06 -7.38 -0.89
C SER A 53 35.24 -6.87 0.32
N VAL A 54 35.48 -5.64 0.81
CA VAL A 54 34.70 -4.93 1.85
C VAL A 54 34.21 -5.85 3.00
N GLY A 55 35.08 -6.74 3.48
CA GLY A 55 34.80 -7.64 4.60
C GLY A 55 34.10 -8.96 4.27
N ASP A 56 33.89 -9.30 2.99
CA ASP A 56 33.36 -10.59 2.54
C ASP A 56 34.49 -11.50 2.03
N MET A 57 34.88 -12.47 2.87
CA MET A 57 35.95 -13.42 2.57
C MET A 57 35.60 -14.35 1.41
N ARG A 58 34.34 -14.78 1.28
CA ARG A 58 33.95 -15.70 0.21
C ARG A 58 34.11 -15.03 -1.15
N SER A 59 33.65 -13.78 -1.25
CA SER A 59 33.80 -12.96 -2.45
C SER A 59 35.27 -12.75 -2.83
N ALA A 60 36.14 -12.50 -1.83
CA ALA A 60 37.57 -12.34 -2.04
C ALA A 60 38.24 -13.63 -2.54
N LEU A 61 37.87 -14.80 -1.99
CA LEU A 61 38.41 -16.09 -2.42
C LEU A 61 38.05 -16.41 -3.87
N ILE A 62 36.82 -16.11 -4.28
CA ILE A 62 36.38 -16.30 -5.67
C ILE A 62 37.19 -15.40 -6.61
N ASP A 63 37.41 -14.14 -6.24
CA ASP A 63 38.20 -13.21 -7.05
C ASP A 63 39.65 -13.68 -7.14
N LEU A 64 40.22 -14.13 -6.02
CA LEU A 64 41.55 -14.72 -5.99
C LEU A 64 41.65 -15.95 -6.90
N GLN A 65 40.69 -16.86 -6.81
CA GLN A 65 40.64 -18.06 -7.65
C GLN A 65 40.53 -17.71 -9.14
N THR A 66 39.76 -16.68 -9.48
CA THR A 66 39.59 -16.21 -10.85
C THR A 66 40.92 -15.69 -11.42
N LEU A 67 41.70 -14.96 -10.60
CA LEU A 67 43.03 -14.45 -10.96
C LEU A 67 44.10 -15.54 -10.98
N ALA A 68 43.99 -16.52 -10.10
CA ALA A 68 44.95 -17.59 -9.94
C ALA A 68 45.02 -18.56 -11.14
N LEU A 69 44.08 -18.46 -12.10
CA LEU A 69 44.12 -19.22 -13.36
C LEU A 69 45.46 -19.05 -14.11
N ASN A 70 46.07 -17.86 -14.02
CA ASN A 70 47.34 -17.55 -14.68
C ASN A 70 48.58 -17.77 -13.77
N LYS A 71 48.40 -18.31 -12.55
CA LYS A 71 49.43 -18.55 -11.50
C LYS A 71 50.29 -17.35 -11.05
N LYS A 72 50.15 -16.20 -11.72
CA LYS A 72 50.75 -14.93 -11.34
C LYS A 72 49.65 -13.87 -11.23
N ILE A 73 49.63 -13.14 -10.12
CA ILE A 73 48.64 -12.09 -9.85
C ILE A 73 49.37 -10.74 -9.74
N SER A 74 49.23 -9.93 -10.77
CA SER A 74 49.74 -8.55 -10.80
C SER A 74 48.67 -7.54 -10.42
N LEU A 75 49.10 -6.33 -10.06
CA LEU A 75 48.20 -5.23 -9.69
C LEU A 75 47.20 -4.90 -10.81
N LYS A 76 47.66 -4.97 -12.06
CA LYS A 76 46.84 -4.72 -13.26
C LYS A 76 45.73 -5.76 -13.43
N ASP A 77 45.98 -7.00 -13.04
CA ASP A 77 44.98 -8.06 -13.14
C ASP A 77 43.85 -7.80 -12.14
N VAL A 78 44.17 -7.35 -10.94
CA VAL A 78 43.18 -6.95 -9.92
C VAL A 78 42.39 -5.71 -10.37
N GLU A 79 43.04 -4.73 -11.01
CA GLU A 79 42.37 -3.57 -11.58
C GLU A 79 41.43 -3.95 -12.73
N SER A 80 41.80 -4.96 -13.53
CA SER A 80 40.99 -5.44 -14.66
C SER A 80 39.69 -6.14 -14.25
N LEU A 81 39.63 -6.73 -13.06
CA LEU A 81 38.38 -7.25 -12.47
C LEU A 81 37.34 -6.16 -12.23
N GLY A 82 37.78 -4.90 -12.21
CA GLY A 82 36.93 -3.76 -11.88
C GLY A 82 36.49 -3.76 -10.43
N TYR A 83 35.94 -2.64 -9.99
CA TYR A 83 35.21 -2.60 -8.73
C TYR A 83 33.90 -3.37 -8.89
N ARG A 84 33.65 -4.33 -8.00
CA ARG A 84 32.29 -4.85 -7.85
C ARG A 84 31.40 -3.69 -7.41
N GLU A 85 30.44 -3.36 -8.26
CA GLU A 85 29.34 -2.47 -7.90
C GLU A 85 28.51 -3.18 -6.83
N ARG A 86 28.88 -2.96 -5.57
CA ARG A 86 28.02 -3.34 -4.46
C ARG A 86 26.93 -2.31 -4.41
N GLN A 87 25.73 -2.82 -4.48
CA GLN A 87 24.57 -2.02 -4.23
C GLN A 87 24.75 -1.31 -2.86
N GLU A 88 24.65 0.02 -2.87
CA GLU A 88 24.88 0.85 -1.69
C GLU A 88 23.63 0.98 -0.84
N ASP A 89 23.81 0.96 0.49
CA ASP A 89 22.74 1.26 1.44
C ASP A 89 21.99 2.53 1.02
N VAL A 90 20.67 2.44 0.98
CA VAL A 90 19.74 3.45 0.44
C VAL A 90 20.07 4.85 0.97
N PHE A 91 20.50 4.94 2.22
CA PHE A 91 20.89 6.20 2.85
C PHE A 91 22.10 6.88 2.20
N LYS A 92 23.07 6.10 1.72
CA LYS A 92 24.24 6.62 0.97
C LYS A 92 23.83 7.08 -0.42
N VAL A 93 22.97 6.31 -1.09
CA VAL A 93 22.39 6.67 -2.39
C VAL A 93 21.62 7.97 -2.28
N LEU A 94 20.73 8.10 -1.29
CA LEU A 94 19.97 9.31 -1.04
C LEU A 94 20.90 10.49 -0.80
N ARG A 95 21.95 10.30 0.01
CA ARG A 95 22.96 11.34 0.23
C ARG A 95 23.55 11.81 -1.09
N LYS A 96 24.06 10.89 -1.91
CA LYS A 96 24.65 11.21 -3.21
C LYS A 96 23.66 11.93 -4.12
N ILE A 97 22.40 11.49 -4.19
CA ILE A 97 21.37 12.16 -5.01
C ILE A 97 21.15 13.59 -4.52
N PHE A 98 20.97 13.80 -3.23
CA PHE A 98 20.69 15.12 -2.67
C PHE A 98 21.91 16.07 -2.69
N THR A 99 23.12 15.54 -2.58
CA THR A 99 24.35 16.35 -2.60
C THR A 99 24.95 16.53 -3.98
N ALA A 100 24.53 15.76 -4.99
CA ALA A 100 25.12 15.81 -6.33
C ALA A 100 25.03 17.22 -6.94
N ASP A 101 26.13 17.69 -7.52
CA ASP A 101 26.20 19.00 -8.18
C ASP A 101 26.06 18.89 -9.71
N SER A 102 26.23 17.67 -10.23
CA SER A 102 26.20 17.41 -11.67
C SER A 102 25.12 16.39 -12.05
N PHE A 103 24.62 16.51 -13.27
CA PHE A 103 23.69 15.56 -13.87
C PHE A 103 24.24 14.12 -13.83
N ALA A 104 25.52 13.95 -14.18
CA ALA A 104 26.16 12.64 -14.24
C ALA A 104 26.26 11.97 -12.87
N GLU A 105 26.60 12.74 -11.83
CA GLU A 105 26.71 12.24 -10.46
C GLU A 105 25.36 11.76 -9.91
N ALA A 106 24.31 12.59 -10.03
CA ALA A 106 22.96 12.23 -9.58
C ALA A 106 22.41 11.02 -10.35
N ARG A 107 22.73 10.91 -11.64
CA ARG A 107 22.35 9.76 -12.47
C ARG A 107 23.06 8.48 -12.05
N ASN A 108 24.37 8.54 -11.82
CA ASN A 108 25.17 7.38 -11.40
C ASN A 108 24.78 6.91 -9.99
N ALA A 109 24.48 7.85 -9.08
CA ALA A 109 23.99 7.53 -7.75
C ALA A 109 22.73 6.66 -7.80
N ARG A 110 21.81 6.95 -8.72
CA ARG A 110 20.61 6.11 -8.93
C ARG A 110 20.98 4.68 -9.33
N PHE A 111 21.91 4.51 -10.25
CA PHE A 111 22.30 3.18 -10.74
C PHE A 111 23.00 2.34 -9.66
N SER A 112 23.68 2.99 -8.71
CA SER A 112 24.30 2.33 -7.56
C SER A 112 23.33 1.82 -6.47
N SER A 113 22.02 2.02 -6.65
CA SER A 113 20.98 1.71 -5.66
C SER A 113 20.50 0.25 -5.71
N ASP A 114 20.43 -0.43 -4.55
CA ASP A 114 19.76 -1.75 -4.39
C ASP A 114 18.25 -1.69 -4.56
N VAL A 115 17.70 -0.48 -4.45
CA VAL A 115 16.27 -0.26 -4.25
C VAL A 115 15.55 -0.08 -5.57
N ASP A 116 14.39 -0.74 -5.69
CA ASP A 116 13.47 -0.53 -6.81
C ASP A 116 13.18 0.96 -7.04
N SER A 117 13.09 1.37 -8.30
CA SER A 117 12.90 2.79 -8.66
C SER A 117 11.63 3.40 -8.04
N ASN A 118 10.53 2.64 -7.91
CA ASN A 118 9.32 3.18 -7.28
C ASN A 118 9.52 3.40 -5.77
N LEU A 119 10.24 2.48 -5.13
CA LEU A 119 10.54 2.60 -3.70
C LEU A 119 11.53 3.74 -3.45
N LEU A 120 12.56 3.88 -4.29
CA LEU A 120 13.51 4.99 -4.26
C LEU A 120 12.79 6.34 -4.40
N MET A 121 11.81 6.45 -5.29
CA MET A 121 11.01 7.67 -5.43
C MET A 121 10.29 8.04 -4.12
N LYS A 122 9.73 7.05 -3.41
CA LYS A 122 9.09 7.27 -2.10
C LYS A 122 10.08 7.67 -1.01
N TRP A 123 11.31 7.16 -1.08
CA TRP A 123 12.39 7.58 -0.21
C TRP A 123 12.78 9.03 -0.45
N ILE A 124 12.90 9.45 -1.71
CA ILE A 124 13.20 10.84 -2.05
C ILE A 124 12.06 11.74 -1.54
N GLU A 125 10.79 11.38 -1.81
CA GLU A 125 9.60 12.11 -1.35
C GLU A 125 9.60 12.44 0.16
N GLU A 126 9.84 11.44 1.01
CA GLU A 126 9.85 11.61 2.48
C GLU A 126 11.00 12.49 2.98
N ASN A 127 12.09 12.57 2.21
CA ASN A 127 13.33 13.21 2.64
C ASN A 127 13.60 14.57 1.99
N ILE A 128 12.85 14.98 0.96
CA ILE A 128 12.91 16.33 0.38
C ILE A 128 12.79 17.42 1.47
N PRO A 129 11.77 17.43 2.36
CA PRO A 129 11.62 18.48 3.36
C PRO A 129 12.66 18.43 4.49
N ARG A 130 13.47 17.36 4.54
CA ARG A 130 14.53 17.19 5.54
C ARG A 130 15.86 17.67 5.01
N GLN A 131 16.06 17.56 3.70
CA GLN A 131 17.27 17.99 3.03
C GLN A 131 17.25 19.48 2.72
N PHE A 132 16.14 19.97 2.18
CA PHE A 132 16.00 21.36 1.77
C PHE A 132 15.36 22.17 2.90
N SER A 133 15.94 23.33 3.17
CA SER A 133 15.42 24.26 4.20
C SER A 133 14.53 25.34 3.57
N SER A 134 14.83 25.76 2.34
CA SER A 134 14.07 26.81 1.65
C SER A 134 12.77 26.26 1.08
N SER A 135 11.70 27.04 1.22
CA SER A 135 10.40 26.72 0.60
C SER A 135 10.49 26.66 -0.93
N THR A 136 11.35 27.50 -1.55
CA THR A 136 11.55 27.52 -3.01
C THR A 136 12.16 26.21 -3.51
N GLU A 137 13.22 25.74 -2.85
CA GLU A 137 13.90 24.48 -3.15
C GLU A 137 12.96 23.29 -2.99
N ILE A 138 12.20 23.25 -1.88
CA ILE A 138 11.21 22.20 -1.61
C ILE A 138 10.15 22.16 -2.71
N CYS A 139 9.64 23.33 -3.13
CA CYS A 139 8.64 23.44 -4.17
C CYS A 139 9.17 22.92 -5.52
N SER A 140 10.36 23.36 -5.92
CA SER A 140 11.01 22.92 -7.17
C SER A 140 11.30 21.41 -7.17
N ALA A 141 11.76 20.87 -6.04
CA ALA A 141 11.98 19.44 -5.86
C ALA A 141 10.67 18.64 -5.99
N PHE A 142 9.59 19.07 -5.34
CA PHE A 142 8.30 18.40 -5.46
C PHE A 142 7.66 18.54 -6.84
N ASP A 143 7.86 19.67 -7.53
CA ASP A 143 7.39 19.84 -8.91
C ASP A 143 8.09 18.85 -9.86
N SER A 144 9.42 18.71 -9.72
CA SER A 144 10.20 17.70 -10.46
C SER A 144 9.72 16.27 -10.16
N LEU A 145 9.51 15.96 -8.88
CA LEU A 145 9.02 14.64 -8.45
C LEU A 145 7.58 14.36 -8.92
N SER A 146 6.71 15.38 -8.93
CA SER A 146 5.33 15.32 -9.44
C SER A 146 5.32 14.97 -10.93
N LYS A 147 6.16 15.62 -11.74
CA LYS A 147 6.34 15.29 -13.16
C LYS A 147 6.83 13.85 -13.35
N ALA A 148 7.75 13.38 -12.49
CA ALA A 148 8.21 12.00 -12.52
C ALA A 148 7.07 10.99 -12.27
N ASP A 149 6.17 11.27 -11.31
CA ASP A 149 5.01 10.42 -11.00
C ASP A 149 3.98 10.41 -12.15
N VAL A 150 3.78 11.54 -12.84
CA VAL A 150 2.94 11.60 -14.05
C VAL A 150 3.48 10.64 -15.13
N PHE A 151 4.80 10.60 -15.33
CA PHE A 151 5.41 9.63 -16.25
C PHE A 151 5.22 8.18 -15.77
N LEU A 152 5.37 7.89 -14.48
CA LEU A 152 5.06 6.55 -13.94
C LEU A 152 3.60 6.15 -14.18
N GLY A 153 2.66 7.08 -14.00
CA GLY A 153 1.25 6.87 -14.30
C GLY A 153 1.00 6.61 -15.80
N ARG A 154 1.75 7.25 -16.70
CA ARG A 154 1.69 6.98 -18.14
C ARG A 154 2.28 5.62 -18.49
N ILE A 155 3.40 5.24 -17.88
CA ILE A 155 4.03 3.91 -18.03
C ILE A 155 3.05 2.82 -17.63
N ARG A 156 2.41 2.94 -16.45
CA ARG A 156 1.44 1.94 -15.98
C ARG A 156 0.23 1.78 -16.90
N ARG A 157 -0.26 2.87 -17.50
CA ARG A 157 -1.42 2.82 -18.40
C ARG A 157 -1.08 2.32 -19.80
N ARG A 158 0.06 2.74 -20.36
CA ARG A 158 0.42 2.46 -21.77
C ARG A 158 1.44 1.34 -21.94
N GLN A 159 2.04 0.86 -20.85
CA GLN A 159 3.14 -0.11 -20.85
C GLN A 159 4.36 0.33 -21.69
N HIS A 160 4.49 1.63 -21.94
CA HIS A 160 5.59 2.19 -22.72
C HIS A 160 6.77 2.54 -21.81
N TYR A 161 7.67 1.56 -21.62
CA TYR A 161 8.81 1.67 -20.70
C TYR A 161 9.88 2.68 -21.13
N GLY A 162 9.88 3.17 -22.37
CA GLY A 162 10.78 4.25 -22.81
C GLY A 162 10.64 5.54 -21.97
N PHE A 163 9.49 5.74 -21.32
CA PHE A 163 9.31 6.88 -20.42
C PHE A 163 10.06 6.76 -19.08
N LEU A 164 10.61 5.58 -18.76
CA LEU A 164 11.43 5.41 -17.56
C LEU A 164 12.63 6.34 -17.54
N ARG A 165 13.20 6.69 -18.71
CA ARG A 165 14.30 7.64 -18.81
C ARG A 165 13.93 8.99 -18.20
N TYR A 166 12.80 9.55 -18.61
CA TYR A 166 12.31 10.84 -18.09
C TYR A 166 11.92 10.76 -16.63
N SER A 167 11.16 9.73 -16.23
CA SER A 167 10.74 9.57 -14.84
C SER A 167 11.95 9.43 -13.89
N SER A 168 12.93 8.64 -14.28
CA SER A 168 14.15 8.40 -13.50
C SER A 168 15.01 9.65 -13.38
N GLU A 169 15.19 10.39 -14.48
CA GLU A 169 15.98 11.62 -14.49
C GLU A 169 15.29 12.73 -13.67
N LEU A 170 13.97 12.86 -13.77
CA LEU A 170 13.21 13.85 -12.99
C LEU A 170 13.20 13.54 -11.48
N MET A 171 13.03 12.28 -11.10
CA MET A 171 12.98 11.93 -9.67
C MET A 171 14.34 12.07 -8.98
N THR A 172 15.46 11.91 -9.69
CA THR A 172 16.81 12.02 -9.09
C THR A 172 17.47 13.35 -9.42
N VAL A 173 17.74 13.60 -10.69
CA VAL A 173 18.46 14.80 -11.14
C VAL A 173 17.60 16.04 -10.96
N GLY A 174 16.32 15.98 -11.32
CA GLY A 174 15.40 17.11 -11.13
C GLY A 174 15.29 17.54 -9.66
N VAL A 175 15.26 16.58 -8.74
CA VAL A 175 15.25 16.86 -7.29
C VAL A 175 16.61 17.37 -6.79
N SER A 176 17.70 16.79 -7.29
CA SER A 176 19.07 17.18 -6.91
C SER A 176 19.40 18.63 -7.31
N LEU A 177 19.03 19.01 -8.53
CA LEU A 177 19.27 20.34 -9.09
C LEU A 177 18.27 21.41 -8.61
N ALA A 178 17.28 21.04 -7.79
CA ALA A 178 16.35 21.99 -7.20
C ALA A 178 16.99 22.90 -6.14
N LYS A 179 18.20 22.54 -5.66
CA LYS A 179 18.95 23.32 -4.69
C LYS A 179 19.54 24.59 -5.33
N GLU A 180 19.42 25.71 -4.63
CA GLU A 180 20.07 26.95 -5.05
C GLU A 180 21.50 27.01 -4.49
N ASN A 181 21.70 26.47 -3.29
CA ASN A 181 23.00 26.40 -2.64
C ASN A 181 23.39 24.95 -2.30
N PRO A 182 24.69 24.62 -2.27
CA PRO A 182 25.16 23.31 -1.85
C PRO A 182 24.85 23.09 -0.36
N ASN A 183 23.79 22.33 -0.09
CA ASN A 183 23.38 21.97 1.27
C ASN A 183 24.34 20.93 1.87
N LYS A 184 25.20 21.36 2.81
CA LYS A 184 26.18 20.50 3.51
C LYS A 184 25.66 19.91 4.82
N ASN A 185 24.41 20.18 5.17
CA ASN A 185 23.85 19.73 6.44
C ASN A 185 23.75 18.20 6.48
N PHE A 186 24.21 17.62 7.58
CA PHE A 186 24.01 16.20 7.82
C PHE A 186 22.54 15.95 8.15
N VAL A 187 21.88 15.11 7.35
CA VAL A 187 20.49 14.72 7.54
C VAL A 187 20.40 13.23 7.81
N MET A 188 19.64 12.88 8.85
CA MET A 188 19.25 11.49 9.09
C MET A 188 18.02 11.16 8.25
N TYR A 189 18.23 10.52 7.11
CA TYR A 189 17.15 10.10 6.23
C TYR A 189 16.22 9.07 6.89
N GLN A 190 14.92 9.16 6.58
CA GLN A 190 13.89 8.32 7.17
C GLN A 190 13.15 7.50 6.11
N PHE A 191 12.70 6.32 6.53
CA PHE A 191 11.87 5.44 5.72
C PHE A 191 10.52 6.10 5.37
N PRO A 192 9.98 5.90 4.14
CA PRO A 192 8.72 6.50 3.72
C PRO A 192 7.55 6.15 4.65
N LYS A 193 6.99 7.16 5.31
CA LYS A 193 5.86 6.96 6.24
C LYS A 193 4.62 6.48 5.51
N VAL A 194 4.43 6.92 4.26
CA VAL A 194 3.29 6.52 3.41
C VAL A 194 3.19 5.00 3.30
N LEU A 195 4.30 4.28 3.09
CA LEU A 195 4.29 2.83 2.98
C LEU A 195 3.89 2.16 4.30
N ARG A 196 4.36 2.70 5.43
CA ARG A 196 3.97 2.24 6.76
C ARG A 196 2.47 2.43 7.00
N LEU A 197 1.94 3.60 6.66
CA LEU A 197 0.50 3.93 6.78
C LEU A 197 -0.37 3.08 5.84
N LEU A 198 0.06 2.88 4.60
CA LEU A 198 -0.65 2.04 3.63
C LEU A 198 -0.72 0.59 4.11
N SER A 199 0.36 0.08 4.70
CA SER A 199 0.41 -1.26 5.27
C SER A 199 -0.47 -1.38 6.52
N SER A 200 -0.38 -0.44 7.47
CA SER A 200 -1.19 -0.50 8.70
C SER A 200 -2.69 -0.41 8.40
N ASN A 201 -3.06 0.44 7.45
CA ASN A 201 -4.47 0.67 7.11
C ASN A 201 -5.03 -0.38 6.14
N LYS A 202 -4.23 -1.34 5.65
CA LYS A 202 -4.68 -2.35 4.68
C LYS A 202 -5.85 -3.18 5.20
N GLY A 203 -5.78 -3.67 6.44
CA GLY A 203 -6.84 -4.46 7.05
C GLY A 203 -8.14 -3.69 7.22
N GLN A 204 -8.06 -2.44 7.68
CA GLN A 204 -9.24 -1.58 7.83
C GLN A 204 -9.86 -1.21 6.47
N ARG A 205 -9.04 -0.93 5.44
CA ARG A 205 -9.55 -0.66 4.09
C ARG A 205 -10.28 -1.87 3.51
N GLU A 206 -9.73 -3.07 3.68
CA GLU A 206 -10.36 -4.29 3.20
C GLU A 206 -11.70 -4.54 3.91
N LEU A 207 -11.73 -4.41 5.24
CA LEU A 207 -12.96 -4.53 6.03
C LEU A 207 -14.03 -3.55 5.57
N LYS A 208 -13.68 -2.27 5.41
CA LYS A 208 -14.59 -1.23 4.89
C LYS A 208 -15.11 -1.58 3.50
N LYS A 209 -14.24 -2.07 2.62
CA LYS A 209 -14.60 -2.46 1.25
C LYS A 209 -15.58 -3.62 1.24
N VAL A 210 -15.35 -4.67 2.04
CA VAL A 210 -16.25 -5.83 2.14
C VAL A 210 -17.62 -5.40 2.68
N LEU A 211 -17.64 -4.60 3.75
CA LEU A 211 -18.88 -4.04 4.32
C LEU A 211 -19.66 -3.23 3.28
N ALA A 212 -18.99 -2.32 2.58
CA ALA A 212 -19.60 -1.49 1.55
C ALA A 212 -20.16 -2.32 0.39
N LEU A 213 -19.50 -3.42 0.00
CA LEU A 213 -20.00 -4.31 -1.04
C LEU A 213 -21.27 -5.08 -0.61
N LYS A 214 -21.41 -5.42 0.67
CA LYS A 214 -22.65 -6.03 1.20
C LYS A 214 -23.82 -5.05 1.14
N LEU A 215 -23.58 -3.80 1.55
CA LEU A 215 -24.58 -2.74 1.50
C LEU A 215 -24.94 -2.35 0.06
N ALA A 216 -23.96 -2.28 -0.84
CA ALA A 216 -24.16 -1.91 -2.24
C ALA A 216 -25.15 -2.82 -2.98
N LYS A 217 -25.18 -4.11 -2.64
CA LYS A 217 -26.09 -5.08 -3.27
C LYS A 217 -27.57 -4.78 -3.02
N GLU A 218 -27.89 -4.25 -1.84
CA GLU A 218 -29.28 -3.99 -1.43
C GLU A 218 -29.67 -2.52 -1.66
N ILE A 219 -28.74 -1.58 -1.49
CA ILE A 219 -28.99 -0.13 -1.61
C ILE A 219 -28.85 0.34 -3.07
N HIS A 220 -28.34 -0.50 -3.98
CA HIS A 220 -28.09 -0.17 -5.39
C HIS A 220 -27.21 1.07 -5.60
N SER A 221 -26.30 1.35 -4.66
CA SER A 221 -25.33 2.46 -4.73
C SER A 221 -23.89 1.94 -4.85
N SER A 222 -22.99 2.80 -5.30
CA SER A 222 -21.57 2.46 -5.43
C SER A 222 -20.91 2.26 -4.06
N SER A 223 -19.97 1.32 -3.97
CA SER A 223 -19.22 1.10 -2.72
C SER A 223 -18.47 2.35 -2.24
N LYS A 224 -18.10 3.25 -3.17
CA LYS A 224 -17.40 4.50 -2.84
C LYS A 224 -18.33 5.48 -2.15
N GLU A 225 -19.54 5.64 -2.68
CA GLU A 225 -20.58 6.52 -2.14
C GLU A 225 -21.06 6.06 -0.76
N ILE A 226 -21.29 4.75 -0.60
CA ILE A 226 -21.65 4.16 0.70
C ILE A 226 -20.59 4.46 1.77
N LEU A 227 -19.31 4.34 1.41
CA LEU A 227 -18.21 4.62 2.34
C LEU A 227 -18.10 6.08 2.75
N SER A 228 -18.41 7.02 1.84
CA SER A 228 -18.32 8.45 2.11
C SER A 228 -19.55 8.99 2.83
N SER A 229 -20.73 8.57 2.39
CA SER A 229 -22.01 9.19 2.75
C SER A 229 -22.75 8.36 3.80
N ASP A 230 -22.91 7.05 3.60
CA ASP A 230 -23.84 6.24 4.39
C ASP A 230 -23.21 5.70 5.69
N ILE A 231 -21.95 5.27 5.66
CA ILE A 231 -21.28 4.66 6.83
C ILE A 231 -21.32 5.56 8.08
N PRO A 232 -21.09 6.89 8.02
CA PRO A 232 -21.23 7.76 9.19
C PRO A 232 -22.62 7.70 9.83
N PHE A 233 -23.69 7.72 9.04
CA PHE A 233 -25.07 7.63 9.54
C PHE A 233 -25.36 6.23 10.09
N ILE A 234 -24.95 5.18 9.38
CA ILE A 234 -25.11 3.80 9.84
C ILE A 234 -24.43 3.62 11.20
N LYS A 235 -23.22 4.15 11.39
CA LYS A 235 -22.52 4.11 12.69
C LYS A 235 -23.32 4.76 13.81
N GLN A 236 -23.95 5.90 13.53
CA GLN A 236 -24.78 6.59 14.51
C GLN A 236 -26.00 5.74 14.88
N SER A 237 -26.73 5.22 13.87
CA SER A 237 -27.91 4.37 14.06
C SER A 237 -27.56 3.04 14.73
N PHE A 238 -26.36 2.51 14.51
CA PHE A 238 -25.87 1.26 15.13
C PHE A 238 -25.65 1.37 16.65
N SER A 239 -25.80 2.56 17.23
CA SER A 239 -25.81 2.75 18.69
C SER A 239 -27.07 2.16 19.34
N ASP A 240 -28.17 2.12 18.60
CA ASP A 240 -29.41 1.48 19.05
C ASP A 240 -29.32 -0.05 18.87
N LYS A 241 -29.67 -0.79 19.92
CA LYS A 241 -29.50 -2.24 19.98
C LYS A 241 -30.43 -2.95 19.01
N ASP A 242 -31.68 -2.52 18.93
CA ASP A 242 -32.68 -3.21 18.11
C ASP A 242 -32.37 -3.03 16.62
N PHE A 243 -32.00 -1.80 16.23
CA PHE A 243 -31.49 -1.51 14.89
C PHE A 243 -30.24 -2.34 14.58
N ALA A 244 -29.27 -2.40 15.50
CA ALA A 244 -28.02 -3.12 15.27
C ALA A 244 -28.25 -4.63 15.08
N ILE A 245 -29.18 -5.25 15.81
CA ILE A 245 -29.53 -6.67 15.65
C ILE A 245 -30.21 -6.91 14.30
N ASP A 246 -31.19 -6.07 13.93
CA ASP A 246 -31.91 -6.18 12.66
C ASP A 246 -30.98 -6.00 11.46
N PHE A 247 -30.17 -4.96 11.51
CA PHE A 247 -29.20 -4.62 10.47
C PHE A 247 -28.17 -5.74 10.30
N THR A 248 -27.65 -6.28 11.41
CA THR A 248 -26.69 -7.40 11.38
C THR A 248 -27.32 -8.65 10.78
N ALA A 249 -28.57 -8.96 11.14
CA ALA A 249 -29.29 -10.12 10.62
C ALA A 249 -29.56 -10.00 9.11
N ARG A 250 -29.91 -8.78 8.64
CA ARG A 250 -30.24 -8.51 7.24
C ARG A 250 -29.02 -8.51 6.32
N PHE A 251 -27.93 -7.89 6.74
CA PHE A 251 -26.71 -7.73 5.94
C PHE A 251 -25.63 -8.80 6.19
N ASP A 252 -25.90 -9.77 7.06
CA ASP A 252 -25.00 -10.87 7.41
C ASP A 252 -23.61 -10.36 7.81
N LEU A 253 -23.59 -9.42 8.77
CA LEU A 253 -22.36 -8.80 9.24
C LEU A 253 -21.50 -9.79 10.04
N THR A 254 -20.21 -9.74 9.80
CA THR A 254 -19.21 -10.47 10.57
C THR A 254 -18.85 -9.74 11.87
N ASP A 255 -18.28 -10.46 12.84
CA ASP A 255 -17.78 -9.93 14.12
C ASP A 255 -16.93 -8.67 13.96
N LYS A 256 -16.07 -8.65 12.95
CA LYS A 256 -15.16 -7.54 12.68
C LYS A 256 -15.92 -6.32 12.12
N GLU A 257 -16.91 -6.54 11.27
CA GLU A 257 -17.73 -5.46 10.68
C GLU A 257 -18.65 -4.83 11.73
N ALA A 258 -19.33 -5.64 12.54
CA ALA A 258 -20.17 -5.16 13.64
C ALA A 258 -19.33 -4.38 14.68
N ALA A 259 -18.15 -4.89 15.03
CA ALA A 259 -17.22 -4.20 15.92
C ALA A 259 -16.72 -2.87 15.35
N PHE A 260 -16.49 -2.81 14.02
CA PHE A 260 -16.10 -1.58 13.34
C PHE A 260 -17.21 -0.51 13.37
N LEU A 261 -18.48 -0.91 13.24
CA LEU A 261 -19.62 0.00 13.36
C LEU A 261 -19.79 0.53 14.80
N LEU A 262 -19.60 -0.33 15.80
CA LEU A 262 -19.65 0.01 17.22
C LEU A 262 -18.41 0.75 17.74
N ASN A 263 -17.37 0.94 16.91
CA ASN A 263 -16.05 1.44 17.32
C ASN A 263 -15.45 0.66 18.52
N THR A 264 -15.66 -0.66 18.56
CA THR A 264 -15.15 -1.55 19.62
C THR A 264 -14.23 -2.65 19.07
N LYS A 265 -13.64 -3.44 19.96
CA LYS A 265 -12.88 -4.64 19.57
C LYS A 265 -13.84 -5.80 19.26
N PRO A 266 -13.49 -6.71 18.33
CA PRO A 266 -14.36 -7.84 17.97
C PRO A 266 -14.64 -8.80 19.13
N GLU A 267 -13.72 -8.92 20.09
CA GLU A 267 -13.82 -9.87 21.21
C GLU A 267 -14.80 -9.44 22.33
N THR A 268 -15.35 -8.24 22.23
CA THR A 268 -16.20 -7.67 23.28
C THR A 268 -17.49 -8.48 23.42
N LYS A 269 -17.92 -8.78 24.67
CA LYS A 269 -19.17 -9.53 24.95
C LYS A 269 -20.38 -8.97 24.19
N LYS A 270 -20.46 -7.64 24.08
CA LYS A 270 -21.52 -6.92 23.34
C LYS A 270 -21.64 -7.35 21.87
N VAL A 271 -20.51 -7.59 21.19
CA VAL A 271 -20.50 -8.00 19.77
C VAL A 271 -20.97 -9.45 19.66
N LYS A 272 -20.52 -10.33 20.55
CA LYS A 272 -20.93 -11.74 20.58
C LYS A 272 -22.43 -11.89 20.81
N THR A 273 -22.96 -11.23 21.83
CA THR A 273 -24.41 -11.26 22.14
C THR A 273 -25.25 -10.74 20.99
N LEU A 274 -24.78 -9.67 20.32
CA LEU A 274 -25.47 -9.08 19.17
C LEU A 274 -25.51 -10.05 17.99
N ILE A 275 -24.43 -10.77 17.72
CA ILE A 275 -24.38 -11.74 16.62
C ILE A 275 -25.22 -12.97 16.90
N GLU A 276 -25.20 -13.49 18.13
CA GLU A 276 -26.08 -14.58 18.55
C GLU A 276 -27.56 -14.20 18.36
N GLN A 277 -27.95 -13.01 18.82
CA GLN A 277 -29.31 -12.48 18.64
C GLN A 277 -29.67 -12.27 17.17
N ALA A 278 -28.73 -11.75 16.36
CA ALA A 278 -28.93 -11.57 14.93
C ALA A 278 -29.11 -12.91 14.20
N GLN A 279 -28.37 -13.96 14.58
CA GLN A 279 -28.53 -15.31 14.02
C GLN A 279 -29.89 -15.92 14.35
N ILE A 280 -30.38 -15.74 15.58
CA ILE A 280 -31.72 -16.19 16.00
C ILE A 280 -32.78 -15.48 15.15
N LYS A 281 -32.68 -14.15 15.03
CA LYS A 281 -33.63 -13.34 14.24
C LYS A 281 -33.60 -13.71 12.76
N LYS A 282 -32.42 -13.98 12.19
CA LYS A 282 -32.26 -14.48 10.83
C LYS A 282 -32.99 -15.81 10.63
N LYS A 283 -32.79 -16.80 11.50
CA LYS A 283 -33.51 -18.08 11.44
C LYS A 283 -35.02 -17.89 11.47
N LEU A 284 -35.50 -16.97 12.31
CA LEU A 284 -36.92 -16.65 12.44
C LEU A 284 -37.48 -16.02 11.14
N MET A 285 -36.74 -15.08 10.52
CA MET A 285 -37.12 -14.50 9.22
C MET A 285 -37.17 -15.52 8.08
N PHE A 286 -36.26 -16.50 8.06
CA PHE A 286 -36.29 -17.56 7.04
C PHE A 286 -37.40 -18.61 7.29
N SER A 287 -37.75 -18.90 8.55
CA SER A 287 -38.84 -19.83 8.88
C SER A 287 -40.24 -19.35 8.49
N GLY A 288 -40.45 -18.03 8.38
CA GLY A 288 -41.74 -17.44 7.95
C GLY A 288 -41.94 -17.41 6.42
N ARG A 289 -40.88 -17.59 5.63
CA ARG A 289 -40.94 -17.64 4.17
C ARG A 289 -41.13 -19.09 3.72
N LYS A 290 -42.39 -19.54 3.58
CA LYS A 290 -42.68 -20.81 2.89
C LYS A 290 -42.12 -20.74 1.46
N PRO A 291 -41.52 -21.81 0.92
CA PRO A 291 -41.06 -21.82 -0.46
C PRO A 291 -42.23 -21.57 -1.41
N LEU A 292 -41.99 -20.84 -2.51
CA LEU A 292 -43.01 -20.51 -3.51
C LEU A 292 -43.73 -21.76 -4.07
N SER A 293 -43.08 -22.92 -4.01
CA SER A 293 -43.62 -24.22 -4.41
C SER A 293 -44.73 -24.76 -3.51
N ALA A 294 -44.98 -24.15 -2.34
CA ALA A 294 -46.00 -24.58 -1.38
C ALA A 294 -47.29 -23.73 -1.42
N ILE A 295 -47.39 -22.79 -2.36
CA ILE A 295 -48.63 -22.06 -2.65
C ILE A 295 -49.35 -22.86 -3.75
N THR A 296 -50.08 -23.91 -3.37
CA THR A 296 -50.98 -24.63 -4.27
C THR A 296 -52.24 -23.78 -4.53
N ASP A 297 -52.84 -23.96 -5.71
CA ASP A 297 -54.01 -23.24 -6.26
C ASP A 297 -55.20 -23.09 -5.28
N SER A 298 -55.29 -23.97 -4.28
CA SER A 298 -56.30 -23.92 -3.20
C SER A 298 -56.31 -22.62 -2.38
N LEU A 299 -55.18 -21.91 -2.26
CA LEU A 299 -55.14 -20.61 -1.56
C LEU A 299 -55.54 -19.44 -2.47
N LEU A 300 -55.34 -19.58 -3.79
CA LEU A 300 -55.78 -18.59 -4.77
C LEU A 300 -57.31 -18.59 -4.86
N ASP A 301 -57.93 -19.77 -4.88
CA ASP A 301 -59.39 -19.93 -4.84
C ASP A 301 -60.01 -19.36 -3.54
N GLN A 302 -59.34 -19.54 -2.39
CA GLN A 302 -59.78 -18.97 -1.11
C GLN A 302 -59.63 -17.44 -1.02
N MET A 303 -58.67 -16.86 -1.75
CA MET A 303 -58.51 -15.40 -1.85
C MET A 303 -59.55 -14.81 -2.80
N ILE A 304 -59.86 -15.49 -3.92
CA ILE A 304 -60.90 -15.09 -4.89
C ILE A 304 -62.32 -15.20 -4.28
N GLU A 305 -62.60 -16.20 -3.44
CA GLU A 305 -63.86 -16.29 -2.68
C GLU A 305 -64.02 -15.21 -1.60
N LYS A 306 -62.91 -14.73 -1.02
CA LYS A 306 -62.96 -13.62 -0.04
C LYS A 306 -63.19 -12.27 -0.69
N GLU A 307 -62.62 -12.02 -1.88
CA GLU A 307 -62.86 -10.78 -2.62
C GLU A 307 -64.27 -10.69 -3.22
N SER A 308 -64.86 -11.81 -3.65
CA SER A 308 -66.24 -11.85 -4.18
C SER A 308 -67.30 -11.63 -3.09
N LYS A 309 -67.08 -12.10 -1.86
CA LYS A 309 -67.98 -11.84 -0.72
C LYS A 309 -67.94 -10.39 -0.23
N ASN A 310 -66.84 -9.67 -0.43
CA ASN A 310 -66.67 -8.29 0.04
C ASN A 310 -67.26 -7.23 -0.91
N LYS A 311 -67.62 -7.58 -2.14
CA LYS A 311 -68.26 -6.67 -3.11
C LYS A 311 -69.78 -6.51 -2.92
N ASN A 312 -70.43 -7.35 -2.13
CA ASN A 312 -71.89 -7.33 -1.94
C ASN A 312 -72.39 -6.50 -0.73
N LEU A 313 -71.54 -5.67 -0.11
CA LEU A 313 -71.83 -5.02 1.18
C LEU A 313 -71.59 -3.50 1.25
N MET A 314 -71.57 -2.77 0.13
CA MET A 314 -71.63 -1.30 0.16
C MET A 314 -72.92 -0.77 -0.47
N PRO A 315 -73.70 0.08 0.23
CA PRO A 315 -74.91 0.71 -0.30
C PRO A 315 -74.58 1.87 -1.26
N GLU A 316 -75.48 2.09 -2.23
CA GLU A 316 -75.47 3.18 -3.21
C GLU A 316 -75.53 4.56 -2.52
N GLU A 317 -74.58 5.46 -2.82
CA GLU A 317 -74.76 6.90 -2.61
C GLU A 317 -74.52 7.69 -3.91
N LYS A 318 -75.37 8.69 -4.08
CA LYS A 318 -75.84 9.30 -5.33
C LYS A 318 -74.89 10.35 -5.91
N GLU A 319 -74.88 10.43 -7.24
CA GLU A 319 -74.30 11.53 -8.02
C GLU A 319 -75.04 12.86 -7.79
N THR A 320 -74.29 13.94 -7.58
CA THR A 320 -74.69 15.29 -8.01
C THR A 320 -73.50 16.03 -8.64
N LYS A 321 -73.75 16.57 -9.84
CA LYS A 321 -72.86 17.38 -10.67
C LYS A 321 -73.04 18.87 -10.32
N GLU A 322 -71.94 19.63 -10.32
CA GLU A 322 -71.77 21.08 -10.63
C GLU A 322 -70.43 21.50 -9.98
N SER A 323 -69.52 22.30 -10.54
CA SER A 323 -69.47 23.16 -11.72
C SER A 323 -67.98 23.46 -12.04
N LYS A 324 -67.74 23.83 -13.30
CA LYS A 324 -66.49 24.38 -13.85
C LYS A 324 -66.26 25.82 -13.37
N GLU A 325 -65.08 26.39 -13.72
CA GLU A 325 -64.66 27.80 -13.60
C GLU A 325 -64.13 28.12 -12.18
N GLU A 326 -62.87 28.46 -11.93
CA GLU A 326 -61.97 29.55 -12.36
C GLU A 326 -60.65 29.24 -11.59
N THR A 327 -59.40 29.45 -12.00
CA THR A 327 -58.77 30.55 -12.72
C THR A 327 -57.35 30.09 -13.08
N GLN A 328 -56.97 30.31 -14.33
CA GLN A 328 -55.57 30.46 -14.72
C GLN A 328 -55.04 31.78 -14.19
N SER A 329 -53.95 31.75 -13.44
CA SER A 329 -52.90 32.78 -13.36
C SER A 329 -51.80 32.21 -12.45
N ASN A 330 -50.50 32.37 -12.62
CA ASN A 330 -49.70 33.03 -13.64
C ASN A 330 -48.25 32.59 -13.35
N LEU A 331 -47.47 32.38 -14.41
CA LEU A 331 -46.05 32.74 -14.53
C LEU A 331 -44.96 32.09 -13.64
N GLY A 332 -43.98 31.52 -14.36
CA GLY A 332 -42.55 31.76 -14.11
C GLY A 332 -41.80 30.55 -13.56
N ASN A 333 -41.07 29.80 -14.41
CA ASN A 333 -39.63 29.97 -14.68
C ASN A 333 -38.82 30.25 -13.39
N TYR A 334 -37.79 29.50 -13.02
CA TYR A 334 -36.60 29.22 -13.81
C TYR A 334 -35.85 28.01 -13.23
N PHE A 335 -35.48 27.08 -14.12
CA PHE A 335 -34.20 26.39 -14.03
C PHE A 335 -33.07 27.42 -14.11
N SER A 336 -32.18 27.41 -13.11
CA SER A 336 -30.75 27.67 -13.22
C SER A 336 -30.08 27.28 -11.91
#